data_AF-A0A7X2V0S5-F1
#
_entry.id   AF-A0A7X2V0S5-F1
#
_cell.length_a   1.000
_cell.length_b   1.000
_cell.length_c   1.000
_cell.angle_alpha   90.00
_cell.angle_beta   90.00
_cell.angle_gamma   90.00
#
_symmetry.space_group_name_H-M   'P 1'
#
loop_
_entity.id
_entity.type
_entity.pdbx_description
1 polymer ?
#
loop_
_entity_poly.entity_id
_entity_poly.type
_entity_poly.pdbx_seq_one_letter_code
_entity_poly.pdbx_strand_id
1 'polypeptide(L)' 'MKSSSLSMRLGLTVSLMGLAIVRSIMNLHQGQTEVSSLQGSFTLFRLVFPCPLTN' A
#
# COMPACT_ATOMS: atom_id res chain seq x y z
N MET A 1 -19.83 30.60 -6.55
CA MET A 1 -18.86 29.57 -7.00
C MET A 1 -18.22 28.98 -5.75
N LYS A 2 -18.60 27.76 -5.33
CA LYS A 2 -18.06 27.11 -4.12
C LYS A 2 -16.68 26.55 -4.46
N SER A 3 -15.66 26.97 -3.71
CA SER A 3 -14.27 26.52 -3.88
C SER A 3 -14.15 25.05 -3.45
N SER A 4 -14.02 24.15 -4.41
CA SER A 4 -13.70 22.75 -4.16
C SER A 4 -12.22 22.65 -3.78
N SER A 5 -11.94 22.54 -2.49
CA SER A 5 -10.58 22.31 -1.97
C SER A 5 -10.02 21.00 -2.52
N LEU A 6 -9.03 21.11 -3.41
CA LEU A 6 -8.33 19.99 -4.05
C LEU A 6 -7.09 19.58 -3.24
N SER A 7 -7.25 19.39 -1.93
CA SER A 7 -6.21 18.84 -1.05
C SER A 7 -6.29 17.31 -0.96
N MET A 8 -6.33 16.64 -2.13
CA MET A 8 -6.49 15.17 -2.21
C MET A 8 -5.41 14.49 -3.06
N ARG A 9 -4.54 15.23 -3.74
CA ARG A 9 -3.68 14.66 -4.79
C ARG A 9 -2.22 14.45 -4.38
N LEU A 10 -1.72 15.10 -3.33
CA LEU A 10 -0.34 14.87 -2.86
C LEU A 10 -0.24 13.71 -1.86
N GLY A 11 -1.18 13.60 -0.91
CA GLY A 11 -1.21 12.46 0.03
C GLY A 11 -1.55 11.12 -0.65
N LEU A 12 -2.46 11.14 -1.65
CA LEU A 12 -2.86 9.95 -2.37
C LEU A 12 -1.77 9.44 -3.32
N THR A 13 -1.08 10.32 -4.05
CA THR A 13 0.01 9.90 -4.95
C THR A 13 1.22 9.36 -4.18
N VAL A 14 1.57 9.97 -3.04
CA VAL A 14 2.62 9.44 -2.15
C VAL A 14 2.21 8.09 -1.56
N SER A 15 0.94 7.90 -1.21
CA SER A 15 0.42 6.61 -0.73
C SER A 15 0.43 5.52 -1.82
N LEU A 16 0.13 5.89 -3.07
CA LEU A 16 0.19 4.98 -4.23
C LEU A 16 1.64 4.63 -4.60
N MET A 17 2.55 5.60 -4.57
CA MET A 17 3.99 5.39 -4.80
C MET A 17 4.59 4.49 -3.71
N GLY A 18 4.27 4.76 -2.44
CA GLY A 18 4.70 3.93 -1.31
C GLY A 18 4.25 2.48 -1.46
N LEU A 19 2.99 2.25 -1.84
CA LEU A 19 2.49 0.90 -2.11
C LEU A 19 3.19 0.23 -3.31
N ALA A 20 3.49 0.98 -4.37
CA ALA A 20 4.22 0.45 -5.52
C ALA A 20 5.63 -0.02 -5.12
N ILE A 21 6.33 0.76 -4.28
CA ILE A 21 7.66 0.39 -3.74
C ILE A 21 7.55 -0.86 -2.87
N VAL A 22 6.61 -0.90 -1.93
CA VAL A 22 6.39 -2.06 -1.05
C VAL A 22 6.10 -3.32 -1.87
N ARG A 23 5.24 -3.22 -2.89
CA ARG A 23 4.97 -4.34 -3.80
C ARG A 23 6.21 -4.80 -4.56
N SER A 24 7.04 -3.88 -5.03
CA SER A 24 8.29 -4.21 -5.71
C SER A 24 9.23 -5.01 -4.80
N ILE A 25 9.42 -4.55 -3.56
CA ILE A 25 10.22 -5.24 -2.55
C ILE A 25 9.64 -6.63 -2.25
N MET A 26 8.33 -6.73 -2.06
CA MET A 26 7.67 -8.00 -1.74
C MET A 26 7.79 -9.01 -2.89
N ASN A 27 7.67 -8.55 -4.14
CA ASN A 27 7.89 -9.40 -5.31
C ASN A 27 9.32 -9.96 -5.34
N LEU A 28 10.35 -9.16 -5.01
CA LEU A 28 11.73 -9.63 -4.93
C LEU A 28 11.91 -10.72 -3.87
N HIS A 29 11.17 -10.64 -2.77
CA HIS A 29 11.20 -11.62 -1.69
C HIS A 29 10.22 -12.79 -1.93
N GLN A 30 9.61 -12.89 -3.12
CA GLN A 30 8.55 -13.85 -3.45
C GLN A 30 7.37 -13.82 -2.45
N GLY A 31 7.19 -12.69 -1.77
CA GLY A 31 6.12 -12.44 -0.81
C GLY A 31 4.90 -11.77 -1.44
N GLN A 32 3.83 -11.66 -0.66
CA GLN A 32 2.56 -11.06 -1.07
C GLN A 32 2.24 -9.83 -0.21
N THR A 33 1.63 -8.80 -0.82
CA THR A 33 1.13 -7.61 -0.11
C THR A 33 -0.38 -7.53 -0.24
N GLU A 34 -1.08 -7.56 0.88
CA GLU A 34 -2.52 -7.35 0.97
C GLU A 34 -2.81 -5.94 1.50
N VAL A 35 -3.79 -5.26 0.90
CA VAL A 35 -4.21 -3.92 1.30
C VAL A 35 -5.72 -3.93 1.53
N SER A 36 -6.13 -3.48 2.72
CA SER A 36 -7.54 -3.30 3.04
C SER A 36 -7.76 -1.89 3.57
N SER A 37 -8.78 -1.20 3.03
CA SER A 37 -9.18 0.13 3.48
C SER A 37 -10.62 0.06 3.94
N LEU A 38 -10.83 0.27 5.24
CA LEU A 38 -12.17 0.42 5.82
C LEU A 38 -12.55 1.90 5.73
N GLN A 39 -13.69 2.21 5.09
CA GLN A 39 -14.17 3.59 4.93
C GLN A 39 -14.28 4.27 6.31
N GLY A 40 -13.60 5.41 6.48
CA GLY A 40 -13.56 6.16 7.74
C GLY A 40 -12.54 5.66 8.77
N SER A 41 -11.67 4.71 8.41
CA SER A 41 -10.63 4.14 9.28
C SER A 41 -9.25 4.17 8.61
N PHE A 42 -8.27 3.49 9.21
CA PHE A 42 -6.91 3.36 8.68
C PHE A 42 -6.84 2.33 7.54
N THR A 43 -5.82 2.48 6.69
CA THR A 43 -5.46 1.47 5.69
C THR A 43 -4.56 0.43 6.34
N LEU A 44 -4.95 -0.84 6.28
CA LEU A 44 -4.17 -1.96 6.76
C LEU A 44 -3.32 -2.51 5.61
N PHE A 45 -2.01 -2.60 5.85
CA PHE A 45 -1.05 -3.26 4.96
C PHE A 45 -0.57 -4.54 5.63
N ARG A 46 -0.75 -5.68 4.96
CA ARG A 46 -0.28 -6.97 5.43
C ARG A 46 0.76 -7.53 4.46
N LEU A 47 1.90 -7.91 5.01
CA LEU A 47 3.07 -8.41 4.28
C LEU A 47 3.24 -9.88 4.62
N VAL A 48 3.11 -10.75 3.62
CA VAL A 48 3.25 -12.20 3.77
C VAL A 48 4.54 -12.61 3.08
N PHE A 49 5.53 -13.06 3.85
CA PHE A 49 6.77 -13.60 3.30
C PHE A 49 6.67 -15.12 3.21
N PRO A 50 7.24 -15.74 2.15
CA PRO A 50 7.34 -17.18 2.08
C PRO A 50 8.19 -17.67 3.26
N CYS A 51 7.75 -18.76 3.91
CA CYS A 51 8.56 -19.42 4.92
C CYS A 51 9.77 -20.04 4.21
N PRO A 52 11.01 -19.73 4.61
CA PRO A 52 12.18 -20.38 4.06
C PRO A 52 12.24 -21.82 4.58
N LEU A 53 11.47 -22.72 3.96
CA LEU A 53 11.70 -24.15 4.14
C LEU A 53 12.95 -24.51 3.33
N THR A 54 14.10 -24.49 3.99
CA THR A 54 15.30 -25.19 3.54
C THR A 54 14.99 -26.69 3.47
N ASN A 55 15.00 -27.24 2.26
CA ASN A 55 15.26 -28.67 2.05
C ASN A 55 16.77 -28.85 1.85
#